data_AF-A0A950JBT5-F1
#
_entry.id   AF-A0A950JBT5-F1
#
_cell.length_a   1.000
_cell.length_b   1.000
_cell.length_c   1.000
_cell.angle_alpha   90.00
_cell.angle_beta   90.00
_cell.angle_gamma   90.00
#
_symmetry.space_group_name_H-M   'P 1'
#
loop_
_entity.id
_entity.type
_entity.pdbx_description
1 polymer ?
#
loop_
_entity_poly.entity_id
_entity_poly.type
_entity_poly.pdbx_seq_one_letter_code
_entity_poly.pdbx_strand_id
1 'polypeptide(L)'
;MATLIALNEPGGGYRRPAPGNEWFVLAIQRKPLLDAVPNAENLLALPVRNDNEPLCYLRHYLSLLFNPNVEVLDERLMSHVDRTVFDLIVLVLGANRDAEALARMRGLRAARLRAILAQIERSFTDPAFSARTVAHALGLSPRYVYELIQESGVGFSERVLELRLQHAHSVLTNPRHAAARISDIALMSGFGEVSHFNRSFRRRFGMTPTAARES
;
A
#
# COMPACT_ATOMS: atom_id res chain seq x y z
N MET A 1 10.99 17.97 20.50
CA MET A 1 11.28 16.62 19.95
C MET A 1 10.94 15.64 21.06
N ALA A 2 9.92 14.79 20.90
CA ALA A 2 9.54 13.86 21.96
C ALA A 2 10.27 12.53 21.75
N THR A 3 11.16 12.17 22.68
CA THR A 3 11.86 10.88 22.68
C THR A 3 11.22 10.03 23.78
N LEU A 4 10.54 8.95 23.39
CA LEU A 4 10.04 7.93 24.31
C LEU A 4 11.24 7.09 24.76
N ILE A 5 11.58 7.09 26.05
CA ILE A 5 12.69 6.31 26.59
C ILE A 5 12.12 5.25 27.54
N ALA A 6 12.24 3.98 27.18
CA ALA A 6 11.99 2.86 28.07
C ALA A 6 13.22 2.66 28.97
N LEU A 7 13.10 3.01 30.27
CA LEU A 7 14.14 2.73 31.25
C LEU A 7 13.94 1.30 31.77
N ASN A 8 14.71 0.37 31.22
CA ASN A 8 14.90 -0.93 31.84
C ASN A 8 16.27 -0.87 32.55
N GLU A 9 16.23 -0.69 33.87
CA GLU A 9 17.35 -0.67 34.84
C GLU A 9 17.89 0.71 35.29
N PRO A 10 18.10 0.92 36.61
CA PRO A 10 18.71 2.13 37.16
C PRO A 10 20.23 2.07 36.98
N GLY A 11 20.76 2.64 35.89
CA GLY A 11 22.22 2.76 35.72
C GLY A 11 22.75 2.98 34.30
N GLY A 12 21.92 2.85 33.26
CA GLY A 12 22.32 3.16 31.89
C GLY A 12 22.39 4.67 31.65
N GLY A 13 23.57 5.19 31.31
CA GLY A 13 23.86 6.63 31.19
C GLY A 13 22.85 7.42 30.35
N TYR A 14 22.08 8.27 31.03
CA TYR A 14 21.15 9.24 30.47
C TYR A 14 21.88 10.54 30.10
N ARG A 15 21.68 11.06 28.88
CA ARG A 15 21.98 12.46 28.57
C ARG A 15 20.69 13.27 28.63
N ARG A 16 20.65 14.23 29.56
CA ARG A 16 19.56 15.20 29.69
C ARG A 16 19.36 15.97 28.38
N PRO A 17 18.13 16.06 27.84
CA PRO A 17 17.85 16.88 26.66
C PRO A 17 18.20 18.36 26.90
N ALA A 18 18.46 19.08 25.80
CA ALA A 18 18.72 20.52 25.83
C ALA A 18 17.56 21.29 26.53
N PRO A 19 17.86 22.36 27.29
CA PRO A 19 16.84 23.15 27.97
C PRO A 19 15.81 23.73 26.98
N GLY A 20 14.51 23.62 27.32
CA GLY A 20 13.39 24.10 26.50
C GLY A 20 12.52 23.02 25.84
N ASN A 21 12.89 21.74 25.92
CA ASN A 21 12.04 20.63 25.46
C ASN A 21 11.27 19.98 26.61
N GLU A 22 9.96 19.77 26.43
CA GLU A 22 9.15 18.90 27.28
C GLU A 22 9.44 17.43 26.95
N TRP A 23 9.60 16.61 27.99
CA TRP A 23 9.83 15.17 27.87
C TRP A 23 9.06 14.42 28.95
N PHE A 24 8.64 13.21 28.62
CA PHE A 24 7.93 12.30 29.51
C PHE A 24 8.78 11.03 29.66
N VAL A 25 8.85 10.49 30.88
CA VAL A 25 9.40 9.15 31.15
C VAL A 25 8.24 8.29 31.62
N LEU A 26 8.02 7.17 30.95
CA LEU A 26 6.98 6.21 31.28
C LEU A 26 7.64 4.90 31.70
N ALA A 27 7.25 4.41 32.87
CA ALA A 27 7.59 3.06 33.31
C ALA A 27 6.45 2.11 32.94
N ILE A 28 6.78 0.98 32.30
CA ILE A 28 5.80 0.03 31.79
C ILE A 28 6.21 -1.37 32.23
N GLN A 29 5.22 -2.20 32.53
CA GLN A 29 5.44 -3.61 32.85
C GLN A 29 6.00 -4.36 31.63
N ARG A 30 7.15 -5.01 31.82
CA ARG A 30 7.89 -5.68 30.75
C ARG A 30 7.11 -6.83 30.10
N LYS A 31 6.45 -7.67 30.91
CA LYS A 31 5.77 -8.87 30.41
C LYS A 31 4.59 -8.53 29.48
N PRO A 32 3.60 -7.71 29.87
CA PRO A 32 2.52 -7.29 28.98
C PRO A 32 3.04 -6.62 27.69
N LEU A 33 4.09 -5.81 27.80
CA LEU A 33 4.70 -5.15 26.65
C LEU A 33 5.26 -6.15 25.64
N LEU A 34 5.99 -7.17 26.09
CA LEU A 34 6.56 -8.21 25.22
C LEU A 34 5.50 -9.16 24.65
N ASP A 35 4.42 -9.39 25.39
CA ASP A 35 3.27 -10.15 24.90
C ASP A 35 2.56 -9.40 23.74
N ALA A 36 2.48 -8.06 23.82
CA ALA A 36 1.85 -7.22 22.80
C ALA A 36 2.79 -6.85 21.64
N VAL A 37 4.08 -6.69 21.90
CA VAL A 37 5.11 -6.32 20.93
C VAL A 37 6.29 -7.29 21.07
N PRO A 38 6.25 -8.42 20.33
CA PRO A 38 7.35 -9.39 20.34
C PRO A 38 8.66 -8.73 19.89
N ASN A 39 9.75 -8.99 20.61
CA ASN A 39 11.07 -8.39 20.38
C ASN A 39 11.14 -6.86 20.59
N ALA A 40 10.33 -6.28 21.49
CA ALA A 40 10.37 -4.84 21.80
C ALA A 40 11.75 -4.35 22.28
N GLU A 41 12.59 -5.24 22.84
CA GLU A 41 13.99 -4.99 23.19
C GLU A 41 14.84 -4.52 21.99
N ASN A 42 14.47 -4.90 20.77
CA ASN A 42 15.14 -4.44 19.56
C ASN A 42 14.83 -2.96 19.28
N LEU A 43 13.74 -2.41 19.82
CA LEU A 43 13.28 -1.04 19.56
C LEU A 43 13.92 0.01 20.48
N LEU A 44 14.79 -0.42 21.41
CA LEU A 44 15.47 0.46 22.35
C LEU A 44 16.34 1.50 21.63
N ALA A 45 16.35 2.71 22.16
CA ALA A 45 17.15 3.85 21.68
C ALA A 45 16.91 4.25 20.20
N LEU A 46 15.79 3.84 19.60
CA LEU A 46 15.39 4.35 18.29
C LEU A 46 14.58 5.64 18.38
N PRO A 47 14.82 6.61 17.48
CA PRO A 47 13.94 7.76 17.36
C PRO A 47 12.58 7.34 16.79
N VAL A 48 11.50 7.80 17.41
CA VAL A 48 10.15 7.75 16.81
C VAL A 48 9.95 9.01 15.98
N ARG A 49 9.45 8.87 14.76
CA ARG A 49 9.20 10.00 13.88
C ARG A 49 8.08 10.89 14.42
N ASN A 50 8.22 12.21 14.27
CA ASN A 50 7.21 13.17 14.76
C ASN A 50 5.90 13.17 13.95
N ASP A 51 5.86 12.53 12.77
CA ASP A 51 4.67 12.34 11.94
C ASP A 51 3.90 11.05 12.29
N ASN A 52 4.34 10.32 13.32
CA ASN A 52 3.62 9.16 13.86
C ASN A 52 2.35 9.63 14.59
N GLU A 53 1.19 9.34 14.01
CA GLU A 53 -0.11 9.76 14.54
C GLU A 53 -0.38 9.22 15.97
N PRO A 54 -0.14 7.93 16.28
CA PRO A 54 -0.19 7.43 17.66
C PRO A 54 0.70 8.19 18.66
N LEU A 55 1.91 8.58 18.25
CA LEU A 55 2.83 9.37 19.09
C LEU A 55 2.25 10.75 19.40
N CYS A 56 1.59 11.38 18.42
CA CYS A 56 0.92 12.66 18.60
C CYS A 56 -0.22 12.57 19.63
N TYR A 57 -1.06 11.54 19.54
CA TYR A 57 -2.13 11.30 20.52
C TYR A 57 -1.59 10.97 21.91
N LEU A 58 -0.57 10.11 22.00
CA LEU A 58 0.09 9.78 23.27
C LEU A 58 0.63 11.05 23.95
N ARG A 59 1.33 11.91 23.21
CA ARG A 59 1.86 13.17 23.76
C ARG A 59 0.74 14.07 24.29
N HIS A 60 -0.34 14.23 23.54
CA HIS A 60 -1.47 15.06 23.97
C HIS A 60 -2.13 14.48 25.23
N TYR A 61 -2.33 13.17 25.26
CA TYR A 61 -2.93 12.48 26.40
C TYR A 61 -2.08 12.59 27.68
N LEU A 62 -0.77 12.37 27.58
CA LEU A 62 0.14 12.56 28.70
C LEU A 62 0.16 14.02 29.20
N SER A 63 0.14 14.98 28.28
CA SER A 63 0.09 16.40 28.65
C SER A 63 -1.16 16.76 29.46
N LEU A 64 -2.29 16.09 29.21
CA LEU A 64 -3.51 16.22 30.00
C LEU A 64 -3.36 15.60 31.39
N LEU A 65 -2.79 14.39 31.49
CA LEU A 65 -2.63 13.68 32.76
C LEU A 65 -1.63 14.34 33.72
N PHE A 66 -0.56 14.92 33.18
CA PHE A 66 0.45 15.64 33.96
C PHE A 66 0.09 17.12 34.20
N ASN A 67 -1.13 17.53 33.86
CA ASN A 67 -1.61 18.88 34.16
C ASN A 67 -1.79 19.02 35.69
N PRO A 68 -1.15 20.00 36.35
CA PRO A 68 -1.20 20.16 37.81
C PRO A 68 -2.59 20.43 38.37
N ASN A 69 -3.58 20.70 37.50
CA ASN A 69 -4.97 20.94 37.89
C ASN A 69 -5.86 19.68 37.83
N VAL A 70 -5.31 18.50 37.49
CA VAL A 70 -6.08 17.24 37.52
C VAL A 70 -6.06 16.68 38.95
N GLU A 71 -7.23 16.67 39.58
CA GLU A 71 -7.43 16.06 40.90
C GLU A 71 -7.30 14.53 40.86
N VAL A 72 -7.20 13.93 42.06
CA VAL A 72 -7.08 12.49 42.29
C VAL A 72 -8.05 11.70 41.41
N LEU A 73 -7.49 10.90 40.51
CA LEU A 73 -8.24 10.00 39.65
C LEU A 73 -8.76 8.82 40.49
N ASP A 74 -10.05 8.49 40.34
CA ASP A 74 -10.59 7.28 40.95
C ASP A 74 -9.98 6.02 40.33
N GLU A 75 -10.09 4.88 41.03
CA GLU A 75 -9.46 3.62 40.63
C GLU A 75 -9.95 3.12 39.25
N ARG A 76 -11.20 3.42 38.88
CA ARG A 76 -11.77 3.03 37.59
C ARG A 76 -11.19 3.87 36.45
N LEU A 77 -11.05 5.16 36.69
CA LEU A 77 -10.46 6.11 35.75
C LEU A 77 -8.97 5.85 35.59
N MET A 78 -8.24 5.55 36.67
CA MET A 78 -6.85 5.09 36.61
C MET A 78 -6.69 3.84 35.75
N SER A 79 -7.55 2.83 35.95
CA SER A 79 -7.52 1.62 35.12
C SER A 79 -7.75 1.90 33.64
N HIS A 80 -8.64 2.87 33.32
CA HIS A 80 -8.87 3.29 31.94
C HIS A 80 -7.65 4.01 31.35
N VAL A 81 -7.07 4.93 32.12
CA VAL A 81 -5.87 5.69 31.77
C VAL A 81 -4.71 4.74 31.46
N ASP A 82 -4.44 3.77 32.35
CA ASP A 82 -3.36 2.80 32.18
C ASP A 82 -3.51 2.01 30.87
N ARG A 83 -4.73 1.55 30.58
CA ARG A 83 -5.01 0.80 29.35
C ARG A 83 -4.82 1.68 28.11
N THR A 84 -5.33 2.91 28.12
CA THR A 84 -5.19 3.84 26.99
C THR A 84 -3.73 4.20 26.72
N VAL A 85 -2.96 4.50 27.78
CA VAL A 85 -1.52 4.77 27.67
C VAL A 85 -0.78 3.56 27.11
N PHE A 86 -1.09 2.35 27.62
CA PHE A 86 -0.46 1.11 27.15
C PHE A 86 -0.76 0.83 25.67
N ASP A 87 -2.02 0.94 25.25
CA ASP A 87 -2.45 0.70 23.86
C ASP A 87 -1.75 1.68 22.90
N LEU A 88 -1.66 2.96 23.26
CA LEU A 88 -0.95 3.96 22.46
C LEU A 88 0.55 3.69 22.37
N ILE A 89 1.18 3.21 23.45
CA ILE A 89 2.59 2.82 23.42
C ILE A 89 2.82 1.60 22.52
N VAL A 90 1.94 0.60 22.58
CA VAL A 90 1.99 -0.56 21.67
C VAL A 90 1.89 -0.12 20.21
N LEU A 91 0.98 0.80 19.88
CA LEU A 91 0.83 1.34 18.53
C LEU A 91 2.07 2.12 18.07
N VAL A 92 2.68 2.91 18.95
CA VAL A 92 3.92 3.65 18.67
C VAL A 92 5.08 2.68 18.39
N LEU A 93 5.20 1.61 19.17
CA LEU A 93 6.32 0.65 19.08
C LEU A 93 6.14 -0.35 17.91
N GLY A 94 4.93 -0.85 17.66
CA GLY A 94 4.62 -1.80 16.58
C GLY A 94 4.68 -1.20 15.17
N ALA A 95 4.61 0.12 15.03
CA ALA A 95 4.64 0.80 13.73
C ALA A 95 6.04 0.92 13.09
N ASN A 96 7.13 0.57 13.78
CA ASN A 96 8.46 1.10 13.42
C ASN A 96 9.56 0.11 12.99
N ARG A 97 9.35 -1.21 12.91
CA ARG A 97 10.38 -2.12 12.34
C ARG A 97 9.87 -3.14 11.33
N ASP A 98 8.80 -3.86 11.64
CA ASP A 98 8.19 -4.74 10.64
C ASP A 98 7.35 -3.93 9.65
N ALA A 99 6.64 -2.91 10.11
CA ALA A 99 5.82 -2.06 9.23
C ALA A 99 6.66 -1.18 8.29
N GLU A 100 7.84 -0.68 8.66
CA GLU A 100 8.67 0.15 7.76
C GLU A 100 9.45 -0.70 6.73
N ALA A 101 9.95 -1.88 7.12
CA ALA A 101 10.54 -2.86 6.20
C ALA A 101 9.48 -3.48 5.26
N LEU A 102 8.30 -3.82 5.78
CA LEU A 102 7.15 -4.24 4.96
C LEU A 102 6.64 -3.09 4.11
N ALA A 103 6.58 -1.85 4.59
CA ALA A 103 6.16 -0.69 3.79
C ALA A 103 7.17 -0.38 2.68
N ARG A 104 8.48 -0.54 2.91
CA ARG A 104 9.50 -0.39 1.88
C ARG A 104 9.46 -1.52 0.85
N MET A 105 9.24 -2.76 1.29
CA MET A 105 9.06 -3.91 0.40
C MET A 105 7.75 -3.82 -0.40
N ARG A 106 6.65 -3.41 0.24
CA ARG A 106 5.36 -3.09 -0.42
C ARG A 106 5.50 -1.91 -1.36
N GLY A 107 6.25 -0.88 -0.99
CA GLY A 107 6.56 0.27 -1.83
C GLY A 107 7.34 -0.12 -3.09
N LEU A 108 8.31 -1.02 -2.96
CA LEU A 108 9.05 -1.58 -4.08
C LEU A 108 8.18 -2.50 -4.95
N ARG A 109 7.36 -3.38 -4.37
CA ARG A 109 6.37 -4.18 -5.13
C ARG A 109 5.39 -3.28 -5.87
N ALA A 110 4.86 -2.25 -5.22
CA ALA A 110 3.92 -1.30 -5.81
C ALA A 110 4.58 -0.48 -6.93
N ALA A 111 5.84 -0.08 -6.78
CA ALA A 111 6.60 0.57 -7.85
C ALA A 111 6.80 -0.37 -9.06
N ARG A 112 7.14 -1.64 -8.81
CA ARG A 112 7.29 -2.66 -9.85
C ARG A 112 5.97 -3.00 -10.54
N LEU A 113 4.88 -3.13 -9.79
CA LEU A 113 3.54 -3.32 -10.34
C LEU A 113 3.14 -2.12 -11.22
N ARG A 114 3.37 -0.89 -10.77
CA ARG A 114 3.14 0.32 -11.59
C ARG A 114 3.95 0.29 -12.87
N ALA A 115 5.23 -0.10 -12.82
CA ALA A 115 6.06 -0.23 -14.02
C ALA A 115 5.54 -1.30 -14.99
N ILE A 116 5.08 -2.44 -14.46
CA ILE A 116 4.44 -3.52 -15.23
C ILE A 116 3.15 -3.01 -15.91
N LEU A 117 2.27 -2.35 -15.15
CA LEU A 117 1.01 -1.80 -15.69
C LEU A 117 1.27 -0.75 -16.76
N ALA A 118 2.23 0.16 -16.54
CA ALA A 118 2.63 1.15 -17.54
C ALA A 118 3.20 0.49 -18.81
N GLN A 119 3.93 -0.61 -18.68
CA GLN A 119 4.43 -1.35 -19.83
C GLN A 119 3.30 -2.04 -20.60
N ILE A 120 2.27 -2.55 -19.91
CA ILE A 120 1.07 -3.08 -20.55
C ILE A 120 0.36 -1.98 -21.33
N GLU A 121 0.10 -0.82 -20.71
CA GLU A 121 -0.61 0.30 -21.36
C GLU A 121 0.11 0.82 -22.62
N ARG A 122 1.44 0.76 -22.65
CA ARG A 122 2.24 1.17 -23.82
C ARG A 122 2.25 0.15 -24.96
N SER A 123 2.02 -1.13 -24.68
CA SER A 123 2.33 -2.20 -25.62
C SER A 123 1.20 -3.21 -25.85
N PHE A 124 0.03 -3.03 -25.22
CA PHE A 124 -1.08 -3.98 -25.35
C PHE A 124 -1.58 -4.18 -26.79
N THR A 125 -1.38 -3.20 -27.68
CA THR A 125 -1.77 -3.31 -29.10
C THR A 125 -0.82 -4.17 -29.93
N ASP A 126 0.37 -4.51 -29.44
CA ASP A 126 1.26 -5.45 -30.12
C ASP A 126 0.77 -6.90 -29.93
N PRO A 127 0.44 -7.65 -31.00
CA PRO A 127 0.02 -9.04 -30.90
C PRO A 127 1.06 -9.96 -30.24
N ALA A 128 2.36 -9.64 -30.35
CA ALA A 128 3.45 -10.41 -29.74
C ALA A 128 3.68 -10.07 -28.25
N PHE A 129 2.96 -9.07 -27.72
CA PHE A 129 3.09 -8.65 -26.34
C PHE A 129 2.75 -9.77 -25.35
N SER A 130 3.67 -10.02 -24.41
CA SER A 130 3.54 -11.08 -23.41
C SER A 130 4.22 -10.74 -22.10
N ALA A 131 3.90 -11.48 -21.03
CA ALA A 131 4.56 -11.32 -19.74
C ALA A 131 6.09 -11.51 -19.83
N ARG A 132 6.59 -12.34 -20.77
CA ARG A 132 8.03 -12.51 -21.03
C ARG A 132 8.66 -11.23 -21.58
N THR A 133 8.00 -10.55 -22.52
CA THR A 133 8.49 -9.29 -23.07
C THR A 133 8.53 -8.17 -22.01
N VAL A 134 7.54 -8.12 -21.11
CA VAL A 134 7.54 -7.20 -19.97
C VAL A 134 8.66 -7.51 -18.98
N ALA A 135 8.83 -8.78 -18.64
CA ALA A 135 9.87 -9.25 -17.72
C ALA A 135 11.26 -8.85 -18.24
N HIS A 136 11.53 -9.09 -19.52
CA HIS A 136 12.79 -8.71 -20.16
C HIS A 136 13.00 -7.18 -20.13
N ALA A 137 11.98 -6.39 -20.47
CA ALA A 137 12.08 -4.93 -20.49
C ALA A 137 12.33 -4.31 -19.11
N LEU A 138 11.88 -4.96 -18.03
CA LEU A 138 11.98 -4.46 -16.66
C LEU A 138 13.07 -5.17 -15.82
N GLY A 139 13.83 -6.09 -16.39
CA GLY A 139 14.84 -6.88 -15.67
C GLY A 139 14.24 -7.78 -14.57
N LEU A 140 13.01 -8.28 -14.79
CA LEU A 140 12.29 -9.14 -13.86
C LEU A 140 12.22 -10.58 -14.38
N SER A 141 11.85 -11.53 -13.52
CA SER A 141 11.49 -12.87 -13.97
C SER A 141 10.03 -12.91 -14.44
N PRO A 142 9.68 -13.73 -15.46
CA PRO A 142 8.29 -13.89 -15.88
C PRO A 142 7.37 -14.35 -14.74
N ARG A 143 7.87 -15.24 -13.87
CA ARG A 143 7.15 -15.70 -12.67
C ARG A 143 6.78 -14.55 -11.75
N TYR A 144 7.71 -13.62 -11.53
CA TYR A 144 7.48 -12.47 -10.66
C TYR A 144 6.53 -11.43 -11.26
N VAL A 145 6.50 -11.29 -12.59
CA VAL A 145 5.48 -10.48 -13.29
C VAL A 145 4.09 -11.06 -13.09
N TYR A 146 3.92 -12.37 -13.23
CA TYR A 146 2.63 -13.02 -12.97
C TYR A 146 2.21 -12.87 -11.51
N GLU A 147 3.12 -13.07 -10.57
CA GLU A 147 2.86 -12.90 -9.13
C GLU A 147 2.35 -11.49 -8.79
N LEU A 148 3.06 -10.45 -9.24
CA LEU A 148 2.68 -9.06 -8.96
C LEU A 148 1.36 -8.65 -9.61
N ILE A 149 1.06 -9.16 -10.81
CA ILE A 149 -0.22 -8.87 -11.47
C ILE A 149 -1.37 -9.60 -10.80
N GLN A 150 -1.18 -10.85 -10.37
CA GLN A 150 -2.23 -11.58 -9.66
C GLN A 150 -2.61 -10.88 -8.33
N GLU A 151 -1.66 -10.22 -7.67
CA GLU A 151 -1.95 -9.36 -6.51
C GLU A 151 -2.86 -8.16 -6.83
N SER A 152 -2.96 -7.74 -8.10
CA SER A 152 -3.89 -6.69 -8.53
C SER A 152 -5.33 -7.17 -8.73
N GLY A 153 -5.58 -8.48 -8.55
CA GLY A 153 -6.90 -9.11 -8.66
C GLY A 153 -7.31 -9.54 -10.08
N VAL A 154 -6.50 -9.22 -11.09
CA VAL A 154 -6.77 -9.57 -12.50
C VAL A 154 -5.53 -10.19 -13.12
N GLY A 155 -5.69 -11.29 -13.85
CA GLY A 155 -4.56 -11.95 -14.51
C GLY A 155 -3.96 -11.14 -15.67
N PHE A 156 -2.71 -11.42 -16.05
CA PHE A 156 -2.01 -10.69 -17.13
C PHE A 156 -2.81 -10.70 -18.44
N SER A 157 -3.22 -11.90 -18.88
CA SER A 157 -3.93 -12.07 -20.15
C SER A 157 -5.30 -11.40 -20.15
N GLU A 158 -5.98 -11.41 -18.99
CA GLU A 158 -7.28 -10.77 -18.81
C GLU A 158 -7.14 -9.24 -18.85
N ARG A 159 -6.11 -8.69 -18.19
CA ARG A 159 -5.82 -7.25 -18.22
C ARG A 159 -5.50 -6.76 -19.64
N VAL A 160 -4.67 -7.50 -20.37
CA VAL A 160 -4.36 -7.17 -21.77
C VAL A 160 -5.63 -7.26 -22.62
N LEU A 161 -6.41 -8.33 -22.47
CA LEU A 161 -7.66 -8.50 -23.20
C LEU A 161 -8.63 -7.34 -22.96
N GLU A 162 -8.82 -6.93 -21.70
CA GLU A 162 -9.69 -5.82 -21.33
C GLU A 162 -9.25 -4.50 -22.00
N LEU A 163 -7.95 -4.18 -21.97
CA LEU A 163 -7.43 -2.97 -22.63
C LEU A 163 -7.62 -3.02 -24.14
N ARG A 164 -7.37 -4.17 -24.77
CA ARG A 164 -7.61 -4.37 -26.21
C ARG A 164 -9.09 -4.18 -26.56
N LEU A 165 -10.00 -4.70 -25.74
CA LEU A 165 -11.45 -4.56 -25.93
C LEU A 165 -11.94 -3.13 -25.73
N GLN A 166 -11.46 -2.44 -24.70
CA GLN A 166 -11.77 -1.03 -24.45
C GLN A 166 -11.26 -0.13 -25.58
N HIS A 167 -10.04 -0.37 -26.07
CA HIS A 167 -9.50 0.33 -27.22
C HIS A 167 -10.32 0.07 -28.49
N ALA A 168 -10.68 -1.18 -28.76
CA ALA A 168 -11.53 -1.49 -29.91
C ALA A 168 -12.90 -0.79 -29.81
N HIS A 169 -13.52 -0.78 -28.63
CA HIS A 169 -14.79 -0.10 -28.39
C HIS A 169 -14.69 1.41 -28.61
N SER A 170 -13.63 2.07 -28.10
CA SER A 170 -13.44 3.51 -28.27
C SER A 170 -13.22 3.88 -29.74
N VAL A 171 -12.53 3.04 -30.51
CA VAL A 171 -12.35 3.23 -31.96
C VAL A 171 -13.67 3.00 -32.69
N LEU A 172 -14.45 1.96 -32.33
CA LEU A 172 -15.72 1.63 -32.98
C LEU A 172 -16.78 2.72 -32.81
N THR A 173 -16.83 3.33 -31.64
CA THR A 173 -17.80 4.39 -31.28
C THR A 173 -17.35 5.79 -31.69
N ASN A 174 -16.14 5.94 -32.21
CA ASN A 174 -15.63 7.22 -32.68
C ASN A 174 -16.03 7.46 -34.15
N PRO A 175 -16.81 8.52 -34.47
CA PRO A 175 -17.26 8.81 -35.83
C PRO A 175 -16.13 8.97 -36.85
N ARG A 176 -14.92 9.35 -36.40
CA ARG A 176 -13.74 9.47 -37.27
C ARG A 176 -13.32 8.13 -37.89
N HIS A 177 -13.75 7.01 -37.32
CA HIS A 177 -13.45 5.66 -37.79
C HIS A 177 -14.65 4.94 -38.40
N ALA A 178 -15.74 5.65 -38.75
CA ALA A 178 -16.95 5.06 -39.31
C ALA A 178 -16.71 4.17 -40.55
N ALA A 179 -15.75 4.57 -41.40
CA ALA A 179 -15.39 3.84 -42.62
C ALA A 179 -14.39 2.69 -42.39
N ALA A 180 -13.81 2.56 -41.19
CA ALA A 180 -12.80 1.52 -40.92
C ALA A 180 -13.44 0.13 -40.86
N ARG A 181 -12.77 -0.88 -41.42
CA ARG A 181 -13.24 -2.27 -41.34
C ARG A 181 -13.08 -2.78 -39.91
N ILE A 182 -14.03 -3.59 -39.45
CA ILE A 182 -13.99 -4.19 -38.11
C ILE A 182 -12.73 -5.08 -37.94
N SER A 183 -12.30 -5.76 -39.01
CA SER A 183 -11.04 -6.52 -39.04
C SER A 183 -9.81 -5.67 -38.74
N ASP A 184 -9.77 -4.45 -39.29
CA ASP A 184 -8.63 -3.56 -39.16
C ASP A 184 -8.58 -2.97 -37.74
N ILE A 185 -9.75 -2.66 -37.17
CA ILE A 185 -9.87 -2.23 -35.77
C ILE A 185 -9.44 -3.35 -34.82
N ALA A 186 -9.80 -4.61 -35.11
CA ALA A 186 -9.36 -5.75 -34.32
C ALA A 186 -7.83 -5.89 -34.33
N LEU A 187 -7.22 -5.83 -35.52
CA LEU A 187 -5.77 -5.93 -35.69
C LEU A 187 -5.04 -4.76 -35.00
N MET A 188 -5.51 -3.53 -35.20
CA MET A 188 -4.96 -2.33 -34.56
C MET A 188 -5.09 -2.37 -33.04
N SER A 189 -6.11 -3.05 -32.53
CA SER A 189 -6.30 -3.29 -31.10
C SER A 189 -5.51 -4.49 -30.58
N GLY A 190 -4.64 -5.10 -31.39
CA GLY A 190 -3.74 -6.18 -30.97
C GLY A 190 -4.33 -7.59 -31.02
N PHE A 191 -5.47 -7.80 -31.66
CA PHE A 191 -5.99 -9.16 -31.87
C PHE A 191 -5.31 -9.81 -33.07
N GLY A 192 -4.74 -11.01 -32.86
CA GLY A 192 -4.20 -11.83 -33.95
C GLY A 192 -5.27 -12.51 -34.82
N GLU A 193 -6.50 -12.67 -34.29
CA GLU A 193 -7.60 -13.31 -35.00
C GLU A 193 -8.93 -12.57 -34.79
N VAL A 194 -9.62 -12.26 -35.89
CA VAL A 194 -10.93 -11.57 -35.88
C VAL A 194 -12.00 -12.42 -35.20
N SER A 195 -11.96 -13.74 -35.36
CA SER A 195 -12.90 -14.66 -34.71
C SER A 195 -12.79 -14.63 -33.19
N HIS A 196 -11.55 -14.55 -32.67
CA HIS A 196 -11.32 -14.41 -31.23
C HIS A 196 -11.80 -13.03 -30.73
N PHE A 197 -11.51 -11.96 -31.48
CA PHE A 197 -12.00 -10.62 -31.19
C PHE A 197 -13.52 -10.58 -31.06
N ASN A 198 -14.26 -11.05 -32.07
CA ASN A 198 -15.72 -11.00 -32.08
C ASN A 198 -16.35 -11.72 -30.88
N ARG A 199 -15.85 -12.90 -30.52
CA ARG A 199 -16.33 -13.67 -29.35
C ARG A 199 -16.05 -12.93 -28.05
N SER A 200 -14.85 -12.42 -27.87
CA SER A 200 -14.44 -11.72 -26.65
C SER A 200 -15.16 -10.38 -26.49
N PHE A 201 -15.35 -9.63 -27.58
CA PHE A 201 -16.09 -8.37 -27.59
C PHE A 201 -17.55 -8.58 -27.19
N ARG A 202 -18.24 -9.54 -27.82
CA ARG A 202 -19.62 -9.86 -27.48
C ARG A 202 -19.78 -10.34 -26.03
N ARG A 203 -18.84 -11.15 -25.55
CA ARG A 203 -18.83 -11.59 -24.15
C ARG A 203 -18.70 -10.42 -23.18
N ARG A 204 -17.89 -9.41 -23.51
CA ARG A 204 -17.59 -8.27 -22.63
C ARG A 204 -18.64 -7.16 -22.65
N PHE A 205 -19.21 -6.86 -23.82
CA PHE A 205 -20.12 -5.72 -24.03
C PHE A 205 -21.58 -6.13 -24.30
N GLY A 206 -21.87 -7.44 -24.38
CA GLY A 206 -23.23 -7.94 -24.64
C GLY A 206 -23.71 -7.80 -26.08
N MET A 207 -22.95 -7.12 -26.95
CA MET A 207 -23.33 -6.82 -28.34
C MET A 207 -22.19 -7.09 -29.31
N THR A 208 -22.49 -7.12 -30.62
CA THR A 208 -21.45 -7.31 -31.65
C THR A 208 -20.68 -6.00 -31.89
N PRO A 209 -19.45 -6.06 -32.42
CA PRO A 209 -18.70 -4.86 -32.81
C PRO A 209 -19.44 -3.96 -33.80
N THR A 210 -20.22 -4.56 -34.72
CA THR A 210 -21.06 -3.81 -35.65
C THR A 210 -22.16 -3.04 -34.91
N ALA A 211 -22.89 -3.70 -34.01
CA ALA A 211 -23.95 -3.05 -33.25
C ALA A 211 -23.42 -1.92 -32.36
N ALA A 212 -22.25 -2.09 -31.75
CA ALA A 212 -21.60 -1.05 -30.96
C ALA A 212 -21.23 0.20 -31.78
N ARG A 213 -20.97 0.06 -33.08
CA ARG A 213 -20.71 1.20 -33.99
C ARG A 213 -21.98 1.97 -34.34
N GLU A 214 -23.11 1.28 -34.36
CA GLU A 214 -24.41 1.83 -34.73
C GLU A 214 -25.17 2.45 -33.53
N SER A 215 -24.58 2.37 -32.33
CA SER A 215 -25.10 2.90 -31.06
C SER A 215 -24.64 4.33 -30.83
#